data_AF-A0A958IMV1-F1
#
_entry.id   AF-A0A958IMV1-F1
#
_cell.length_a   1.000
_cell.length_b   1.000
_cell.length_c   1.000
_cell.angle_alpha   90.00
_cell.angle_beta   90.00
_cell.angle_gamma   90.00
#
_symmetry.space_group_name_H-M   'P 1'
#
loop_
_entity.id
_entity.type
_entity.pdbx_description
1 polymer ?
#
loop_
_entity_poly.entity_id
_entity_poly.type
_entity_poly.pdbx_seq_one_letter_code
_entity_poly.pdbx_strand_id
1 'polypeptide(L)'
;MKDPRFAKVLVDDDDNFTNVGNISLTVTNYGTFGDGFVSQTPIDQPSCEYPKGSAIEHIFVGGLWVGGETSQGIRVTTGAFNISSLSGGAGAANFEFTNTADLNDLISERSSL
;
A
#
# COMPACT_ATOMS: atom_id res chain seq x y z
N MET A 1 23.14 -6.50 16.04
CA MET A 1 21.75 -6.49 16.55
C MET A 1 21.26 -5.05 16.49
N LYS A 2 20.10 -4.76 15.88
CA LYS A 2 19.55 -3.38 15.86
C LYS A 2 19.09 -3.01 17.28
N ASP A 3 19.34 -1.77 17.71
CA ASP A 3 18.94 -1.29 19.04
C ASP A 3 17.40 -1.29 19.15
N PRO A 4 16.82 -1.94 20.18
CA PRO A 4 15.37 -2.07 20.31
C PRO A 4 14.64 -0.73 20.46
N ARG A 5 15.32 0.35 20.85
CA ARG A 5 14.74 1.70 20.90
C ARG A 5 14.47 2.30 19.52
N PHE A 6 15.15 1.81 18.49
CA PHE A 6 14.97 2.23 17.09
C PHE A 6 14.22 1.19 16.26
N ALA A 7 13.51 0.26 16.92
CA ALA A 7 12.63 -0.67 16.24
C ALA A 7 11.46 0.09 15.61
N LYS A 8 11.12 -0.27 14.38
CA LYS A 8 9.85 0.15 13.77
C LYS A 8 8.73 -0.52 14.56
N VAL A 9 7.91 0.28 15.23
CA VAL A 9 6.79 -0.20 16.06
C VAL A 9 5.46 -0.26 15.31
N LEU A 10 5.38 0.41 14.16
CA LEU A 10 4.19 0.40 13.33
C LEU A 10 4.13 -0.90 12.53
N VAL A 11 2.92 -1.42 12.38
CA VAL A 11 2.60 -2.69 11.72
C VAL A 11 2.28 -2.41 10.27
N ASP A 12 3.19 -2.76 9.37
CA ASP A 12 2.91 -2.71 7.93
C ASP A 12 2.26 -4.03 7.56
N ASP A 13 1.09 -3.96 6.92
CA ASP A 13 0.52 -5.09 6.21
C ASP A 13 0.51 -4.75 4.73
N ASP A 14 1.54 -5.25 4.07
CA ASP A 14 1.83 -5.04 2.66
C ASP A 14 2.10 -6.37 1.94
N ASP A 15 1.72 -7.49 2.57
CA ASP A 15 1.85 -8.86 2.06
C ASP A 15 0.59 -9.36 1.32
N ASN A 16 -0.42 -8.50 1.19
CA ASN A 16 -1.67 -8.82 0.53
C ASN A 16 -1.65 -8.41 -0.94
N PHE A 17 -1.90 -9.35 -1.85
CA PHE A 17 -1.88 -9.09 -3.29
C PHE A 17 -2.91 -9.93 -4.05
N THR A 18 -3.29 -9.46 -5.24
CA THR A 18 -3.97 -10.28 -6.24
C THR A 18 -3.01 -10.69 -7.34
N ASN A 19 -3.20 -11.87 -7.91
CA ASN A 19 -2.49 -12.34 -9.10
C ASN A 19 -3.45 -12.85 -10.18
N VAL A 20 -4.72 -12.42 -10.13
CA VAL A 20 -5.76 -12.86 -11.05
C VAL A 20 -5.56 -12.24 -12.44
N GLY A 21 -5.73 -13.04 -13.49
CA GLY A 21 -5.60 -12.58 -14.87
C GLY A 21 -4.15 -12.21 -15.22
N ASN A 22 -4.00 -11.12 -15.98
CA ASN A 22 -2.72 -10.68 -16.55
C ASN A 22 -2.07 -9.53 -15.76
N ILE A 23 -2.50 -9.31 -14.52
CA ILE A 23 -1.90 -8.34 -13.59
C ILE A 23 -1.57 -9.04 -12.27
N SER A 24 -0.69 -8.42 -11.50
CA SER A 24 -0.46 -8.77 -10.09
C SER A 24 -0.23 -7.50 -9.29
N LEU A 25 -1.01 -7.26 -8.25
CA LEU A 25 -1.06 -5.98 -7.56
C LEU A 25 -1.14 -6.17 -6.03
N THR A 26 -0.23 -5.54 -5.31
CA THR A 26 -0.23 -5.41 -3.85
C THR A 26 -1.20 -4.33 -3.36
N VAL A 27 -1.81 -4.57 -2.20
CA VAL A 27 -2.65 -3.63 -1.45
C VAL A 27 -2.08 -3.52 -0.03
N THR A 28 -2.02 -2.31 0.52
CA THR A 28 -1.44 -2.07 1.85
C THR A 28 -2.47 -1.53 2.85
N ASN A 29 -2.27 -1.79 4.15
CA ASN A 29 -3.11 -1.23 5.22
C ASN A 29 -2.99 0.30 5.37
N TYR A 30 -1.97 0.90 4.76
CA TYR A 30 -1.76 2.34 4.71
C TYR A 30 -2.23 2.98 3.39
N GLY A 31 -3.08 2.28 2.63
CA GLY A 31 -3.85 2.88 1.54
C GLY A 31 -3.08 3.13 0.25
N THR A 32 -2.10 2.28 -0.05
CA THR A 32 -1.41 2.27 -1.33
C THR A 32 -1.60 0.97 -2.10
N PHE A 33 -1.39 1.08 -3.41
CA PHE A 33 -1.35 0.02 -4.40
C PHE A 33 0.05 -0.06 -4.99
N GLY A 34 0.60 -1.28 -5.07
CA GLY A 34 1.98 -1.52 -5.46
C GLY A 34 2.99 -1.33 -4.33
N ASP A 35 4.24 -1.71 -4.61
CA ASP A 35 5.38 -1.77 -3.68
C ASP A 35 6.35 -0.57 -3.81
N GLY A 36 6.13 0.32 -4.78
CA GLY A 36 7.05 1.41 -5.12
C GLY A 36 8.46 0.97 -5.51
N PHE A 37 8.61 -0.23 -6.07
CA PHE A 37 9.90 -0.85 -6.42
C PHE A 37 10.87 -0.93 -5.23
N VAL A 38 10.33 -0.97 -4.01
CA VAL A 38 11.11 -1.18 -2.80
C VAL A 38 10.95 -2.63 -2.41
N SER A 39 12.05 -3.39 -2.43
CA SER A 39 12.00 -4.79 -2.06
C SER A 39 11.43 -4.97 -0.65
N GLN A 40 10.28 -5.62 -0.58
CA GLN A 40 9.63 -5.92 0.68
C GLN A 40 10.29 -7.13 1.34
N THR A 41 10.30 -7.13 2.67
CA THR A 41 10.89 -8.21 3.47
C THR A 41 9.77 -8.92 4.21
N PRO A 42 9.67 -10.25 4.18
CA PRO A 42 10.68 -11.20 3.69
C PRO A 42 10.62 -11.54 2.20
N ILE A 43 9.51 -11.24 1.53
CA ILE A 43 9.27 -11.55 0.12
C ILE A 43 8.84 -10.28 -0.60
N ASP A 44 9.36 -10.09 -1.80
CA ASP A 44 9.02 -8.95 -2.65
C ASP A 44 7.63 -9.13 -3.26
N GLN A 45 6.78 -8.11 -3.20
CA GLN A 45 5.39 -8.19 -3.66
C GLN A 45 5.18 -7.45 -4.99
N PRO A 46 4.14 -7.78 -5.76
CA PRO A 46 4.02 -7.28 -7.13
C PRO A 46 3.49 -5.86 -7.26
N SER A 47 4.09 -5.07 -8.17
CA SER A 47 3.72 -3.68 -8.43
C SER A 47 2.86 -3.46 -9.68
N CYS A 48 1.70 -4.11 -9.74
CA CYS A 48 0.74 -4.02 -10.86
C CYS A 48 1.36 -4.27 -12.24
N GLU A 49 2.21 -5.28 -12.36
CA GLU A 49 2.90 -5.57 -13.60
C GLU A 49 1.93 -5.93 -14.74
N TYR A 50 2.13 -5.37 -15.94
CA TYR A 50 1.34 -5.71 -17.13
C TYR A 50 2.18 -5.76 -18.43
N PRO A 51 2.03 -6.82 -19.25
CA PRO A 51 1.54 -8.15 -18.88
C PRO A 51 2.32 -8.74 -17.70
N LYS A 52 1.64 -9.47 -16.82
CA LYS A 52 2.31 -10.18 -15.71
C LYS A 52 3.41 -11.12 -16.24
N GLY A 53 4.64 -10.97 -15.74
CA GLY A 53 5.83 -11.70 -16.16
C GLY A 53 6.60 -11.12 -17.36
N SER A 54 6.24 -9.92 -17.84
CA SER A 54 6.93 -9.23 -18.94
C SER A 54 8.04 -8.26 -18.49
N ALA A 55 8.00 -7.76 -17.25
CA ALA A 55 8.83 -6.69 -16.71
C ALA A 55 8.80 -5.37 -17.50
N ILE A 56 7.70 -5.07 -18.20
CA ILE A 56 7.58 -3.88 -19.07
C ILE A 56 6.90 -2.71 -18.34
N GLU A 57 5.65 -2.89 -17.92
CA GLU A 57 4.86 -1.84 -17.25
C GLU A 57 4.62 -2.21 -15.80
N HIS A 58 4.73 -1.23 -14.91
CA HIS A 58 4.44 -1.36 -13.48
C HIS A 58 3.84 -0.06 -12.94
N ILE A 59 3.03 -0.17 -11.89
CA ILE A 59 2.68 0.98 -11.06
C ILE A 59 3.80 1.17 -10.04
N PHE A 60 4.27 2.41 -9.84
CA PHE A 60 5.16 2.72 -8.72
C PHE A 60 4.37 2.64 -7.41
N VAL A 61 3.59 3.68 -7.10
CA VAL A 61 2.69 3.70 -5.94
C VAL A 61 1.40 4.39 -6.34
N GLY A 62 0.31 3.64 -6.34
CA GLY A 62 -1.04 4.18 -6.51
C GLY A 62 -1.66 4.50 -5.15
N GLY A 63 -2.16 5.71 -4.94
CA GLY A 63 -2.99 5.99 -3.76
C GLY A 63 -4.39 5.41 -3.90
N LEU A 64 -4.95 4.81 -2.84
CA LEU A 64 -6.37 4.44 -2.80
C LEU A 64 -7.22 5.69 -2.65
N TRP A 65 -8.19 5.89 -3.55
CA TRP A 65 -9.14 7.00 -3.47
C TRP A 65 -10.50 6.48 -3.03
N VAL A 66 -11.00 6.98 -1.91
CA VAL A 66 -12.35 6.66 -1.42
C VAL A 66 -13.18 7.93 -1.44
N GLY A 67 -14.29 7.89 -2.18
CA GLY A 67 -15.22 9.00 -2.32
C GLY A 67 -16.60 8.68 -1.75
N GLY A 68 -17.30 9.69 -1.28
CA GLY A 68 -18.67 9.58 -0.80
C GLY A 68 -19.46 10.87 -0.98
N GLU A 69 -20.77 10.74 -1.22
CA GLU A 69 -21.69 11.86 -1.20
C GLU A 69 -22.22 12.09 0.21
N THR A 70 -22.21 13.34 0.66
CA THR A 70 -22.76 13.74 1.96
C THR A 70 -23.80 14.84 1.76
N SER A 71 -24.59 15.16 2.79
CA SER A 71 -25.50 16.30 2.77
C SER A 71 -24.81 17.65 2.53
N GLN A 72 -23.49 17.71 2.70
CA GLN A 72 -22.64 18.87 2.46
C GLN A 72 -21.84 18.75 1.14
N GLY A 73 -22.22 17.83 0.26
CA GLY A 73 -21.57 17.58 -1.03
C GLY A 73 -20.59 16.40 -1.03
N ILE A 74 -19.89 16.25 -2.15
CA ILE A 74 -18.93 15.17 -2.38
C ILE A 74 -17.71 15.37 -1.47
N ARG A 75 -17.20 14.26 -0.93
CA ARG A 75 -15.95 14.18 -0.17
C ARG A 75 -15.09 13.07 -0.78
N VAL A 76 -13.77 13.29 -0.79
CA VAL A 76 -12.79 12.32 -1.27
C VAL A 76 -11.61 12.33 -0.33
N THR A 77 -11.10 11.14 -0.01
CA THR A 77 -9.85 10.89 0.71
C THR A 77 -8.93 10.06 -0.19
N THR A 78 -7.63 10.30 -0.12
CA THR A 78 -6.60 9.68 -0.97
C THR A 78 -5.46 9.15 -0.13
N GLY A 79 -5.17 7.85 -0.19
CA GLY A 79 -4.11 7.25 0.62
C GLY A 79 -2.72 7.82 0.35
N ALA A 80 -2.38 8.10 -0.90
CA ALA A 80 -1.16 8.80 -1.29
C ALA A 80 -1.37 9.64 -2.55
N PHE A 81 -0.78 10.84 -2.61
CA PHE A 81 -0.83 11.68 -3.81
C PHE A 81 0.52 12.38 -4.04
N ASN A 82 0.98 12.50 -5.29
CA ASN A 82 2.19 13.26 -5.63
C ASN A 82 3.42 12.90 -4.77
N ILE A 83 3.70 11.61 -4.63
CA ILE A 83 4.88 11.10 -3.95
C ILE A 83 5.98 10.78 -4.96
N SER A 84 7.19 11.24 -4.70
CA SER A 84 8.37 10.97 -5.54
C SER A 84 9.27 9.87 -4.97
N SER A 85 9.01 9.42 -3.74
CA SER A 85 9.76 8.38 -3.05
C SER A 85 8.95 7.77 -1.91
N LEU A 86 9.26 6.52 -1.57
CA LEU A 86 8.78 5.84 -0.35
C LEU A 86 9.71 6.05 0.86
N SER A 87 10.66 6.99 0.75
CA SER A 87 11.61 7.29 1.82
C SER A 87 10.87 7.91 3.02
N GLY A 88 10.52 7.09 4.00
CA GLY A 88 9.71 7.47 5.16
C GLY A 88 8.49 6.57 5.41
N GLY A 89 8.17 5.67 4.47
CA GLY A 89 6.99 4.81 4.54
C GLY A 89 5.68 5.61 4.58
N ALA A 90 4.63 5.00 5.10
CA ALA A 90 3.29 5.61 5.21
C ALA A 90 3.22 6.89 6.07
N GLY A 91 4.26 7.21 6.83
CA GLY A 91 4.38 8.46 7.59
C GLY A 91 4.99 9.62 6.80
N ALA A 92 5.33 9.43 5.52
CA ALA A 92 5.93 10.45 4.68
C ALA A 92 4.91 11.53 4.24
N ALA A 93 5.44 12.65 3.74
CA ALA A 93 4.60 13.71 3.18
C ALA A 93 3.73 13.19 2.04
N ASN A 94 2.50 13.71 1.95
CA ASN A 94 1.49 13.38 0.96
C ASN A 94 0.89 11.96 1.04
N PHE A 95 1.07 11.28 2.16
CA PHE A 95 0.19 10.19 2.60
C PHE A 95 -0.93 10.76 3.48
N GLU A 96 -2.15 10.25 3.31
CA GLU A 96 -3.29 10.61 4.17
C GLU A 96 -3.57 9.53 5.23
N PHE A 97 -3.22 8.28 4.92
CA PHE A 97 -3.31 7.16 5.85
C PHE A 97 -1.92 6.73 6.31
N THR A 98 -1.87 6.29 7.57
CA THR A 98 -0.67 5.68 8.14
C THR A 98 -1.09 4.50 8.99
N ASN A 99 -0.19 3.54 9.10
CA ASN A 99 -0.36 2.40 9.96
C ASN A 99 -0.06 2.72 11.43
N THR A 100 -0.57 1.90 12.33
CA THR A 100 -0.46 2.05 13.77
C THR A 100 0.41 0.95 14.39
N ALA A 101 0.67 1.05 15.70
CA ALA A 101 1.36 0.00 16.45
C ALA A 101 0.42 -1.12 16.94
N ASP A 102 -0.87 -1.07 16.59
CA ASP A 102 -1.80 -2.14 16.92
C ASP A 102 -1.53 -3.35 16.02
N LEU A 103 -1.31 -4.51 16.63
CA LEU A 103 -1.06 -5.76 15.90
C LEU A 103 -2.26 -6.24 15.08
N ASN A 104 -3.44 -5.66 15.30
CA ASN A 104 -4.64 -5.94 14.52
C ASN A 104 -4.88 -4.95 13.39
N ASP A 105 -3.96 -4.00 13.17
CA ASP A 105 -3.99 -3.08 12.04
C ASP A 105 -3.53 -3.79 10.75
N LEU A 106 -4.29 -4.82 10.37
CA LEU A 106 -4.02 -5.72 9.25
C LEU A 106 -5.20 -5.70 8.28
N ILE A 107 -4.91 -5.97 7.02
CA ILE A 107 -5.92 -6.21 5.98
C ILE A 107 -6.68 -7.48 6.34
N SER A 108 -8.02 -7.40 6.27
CA SER A 108 -8.90 -8.55 6.44
C SER A 108 -9.73 -8.79 5.19
N GLU A 109 -9.56 -9.96 4.59
CA GLU A 109 -10.44 -10.41 3.52
C GLU A 109 -11.82 -10.77 4.09
N ARG A 110 -12.88 -10.18 3.52
CA ARG A 110 -14.27 -10.43 3.96
C ARG A 110 -15.01 -11.43 3.07
N SER A 111 -14.52 -11.63 1.84
CA SER A 111 -15.09 -12.53 0.84
C SER A 111 -14.10 -12.75 -0.30
N SER A 112 -14.10 -13.96 -0.86
CA SER A 112 -13.43 -14.33 -2.12
C SER A 112 -14.44 -14.97 -3.08
N LEU A 113 -14.04 -15.06 -4.37
CA LEU A 113 -14.80 -15.70 -5.45
C LEU A 113 -14.49 -17.20 -5.54
#